data_AF-M1X4Z1-F1
#
_entry.id   AF-M1X4Z1-F1
#
_cell.length_a   1.000
_cell.length_b   1.000
_cell.length_c   1.000
_cell.angle_alpha   90.00
_cell.angle_beta   90.00
_cell.angle_gamma   90.00
#
_symmetry.space_group_name_H-M   'P 1'
#
loop_
_entity.id
_entity.type
_entity.pdbx_description
1 polymer ?
#
loop_
_entity_poly.entity_id
_entity_poly.type
_entity_poly.pdbx_seq_one_letter_code
_entity_poly.pdbx_strand_id
1 'polypeptide(L)'
;MMARNHQVLCKLMELKVITIEFYRLLKFHNMTRWRVSFVVGNPKRIKSMYQVKTNVDSGVFKAIQKVAIEAFDIKEEQFKLFVLRYQNSRDVIYHRGTRSKHTKCPNLLCTLGPPVSKGYTSTEFTNFLLNKCATYYLVMV
;
A
#
# COMPACT_ATOMS: atom_id res chain seq x y z
N MET A 1 -3.48 12.87 -12.51
CA MET A 1 -3.26 13.89 -11.44
C MET A 1 -2.93 13.30 -10.06
N MET A 2 -2.97 11.97 -9.82
CA MET A 2 -2.91 11.40 -8.44
C MET A 2 -1.55 10.94 -7.91
N ALA A 3 -0.46 10.95 -8.70
CA ALA A 3 0.88 10.57 -8.20
C ALA A 3 1.72 11.76 -7.71
N ARG A 4 1.29 13.02 -7.92
CA ARG A 4 2.14 14.21 -7.69
C ARG A 4 2.08 14.80 -6.28
N ASN A 5 1.13 14.39 -5.45
CA ASN A 5 0.94 14.94 -4.09
C ASN A 5 1.45 14.02 -2.96
N HIS A 6 2.13 12.91 -3.27
CA HIS A 6 2.88 12.21 -2.22
C HIS A 6 4.15 13.03 -1.96
N GLN A 7 4.15 13.83 -0.89
CA GLN A 7 5.37 14.50 -0.45
C GLN A 7 6.35 13.42 -0.01
N VAL A 8 7.37 13.18 -0.83
CA VAL A 8 8.58 12.48 -0.41
C VAL A 8 9.20 13.34 0.69
N LEU A 9 9.14 12.89 1.94
CA LEU A 9 9.69 13.61 3.11
C LEU A 9 11.19 13.87 2.93
N CYS A 10 11.91 12.96 2.28
CA CYS A 10 13.31 13.11 1.91
C CYS A 10 13.57 14.24 0.90
N LYS A 11 12.53 14.82 0.30
CA LYS A 11 12.63 15.99 -0.59
C LYS A 11 12.63 17.30 0.20
N LEU A 12 12.17 17.29 1.45
CA LEU A 12 12.26 18.41 2.39
C LEU A 12 13.65 18.39 3.03
N MET A 13 14.46 19.43 2.75
CA MET A 13 15.89 19.45 3.12
C MET A 13 16.13 19.26 4.63
N GLU A 14 15.25 19.80 5.46
CA GLU A 14 15.32 19.71 6.92
C GLU A 14 15.09 18.28 7.43
N LEU A 15 14.14 17.55 6.83
CA LEU A 15 13.79 16.20 7.25
C LEU A 15 14.76 15.16 6.70
N LYS A 16 15.39 15.40 5.55
CA LYS A 16 16.32 14.46 4.91
C LYS A 16 17.47 14.02 5.83
N VAL A 17 17.90 14.88 6.76
CA VAL A 17 18.97 14.57 7.73
C VAL A 17 18.47 13.70 8.88
N ILE A 18 17.16 13.57 9.09
CA ILE A 18 16.58 12.81 10.20
C ILE A 18 15.57 11.74 9.78
N THR A 19 15.31 11.55 8.49
CA THR A 19 14.33 10.56 8.01
C THR A 19 14.96 9.46 7.14
N ILE A 20 14.31 8.30 7.19
CA ILE A 20 14.45 7.23 6.20
C ILE A 20 13.04 6.83 5.76
N GLU A 21 12.89 6.47 4.50
CA GLU A 21 11.61 6.08 3.91
C GLU A 21 11.69 4.67 3.33
N PHE A 22 10.69 3.86 3.66
CA PHE A 22 10.57 2.50 3.15
C PHE A 22 9.60 2.44 1.99
N TYR A 23 10.06 1.88 0.88
CA TYR A 23 9.28 1.66 -0.32
C TYR A 23 9.10 0.17 -0.55
N ARG A 24 7.85 -0.27 -0.68
CA ARG A 24 7.51 -1.68 -0.95
C ARG A 24 6.99 -1.83 -2.37
N LEU A 25 7.51 -2.80 -3.09
CA LEU A 25 6.95 -3.18 -4.39
C LEU A 25 5.73 -4.07 -4.14
N LEU A 26 4.55 -3.48 -4.24
CA LEU A 26 3.28 -4.17 -4.00
C LEU A 26 2.39 -4.12 -5.25
N LYS A 27 1.15 -3.65 -5.09
CA LYS A 27 0.03 -3.77 -6.03
C LYS A 27 0.29 -3.11 -7.39
N PHE A 28 1.07 -2.03 -7.46
CA PHE A 28 1.43 -1.39 -8.73
C PHE A 28 2.41 -2.21 -9.57
N HIS A 29 3.21 -3.04 -8.93
CA HIS A 29 4.21 -3.89 -9.58
C HIS A 29 3.79 -5.36 -9.60
N ASN A 30 2.61 -5.70 -9.05
CA ASN A 30 2.16 -7.08 -8.80
C ASN A 30 3.17 -7.96 -8.02
N MET A 31 3.99 -7.35 -7.15
CA MET A 31 5.08 -8.03 -6.42
C MET A 31 4.74 -8.39 -4.95
N THR A 32 3.46 -8.47 -4.59
CA THR A 32 3.00 -8.62 -3.18
C THR A 32 3.61 -9.80 -2.40
N ARG A 33 4.03 -10.88 -3.08
CA ARG A 33 4.64 -12.07 -2.45
C ARG A 33 6.15 -12.22 -2.71
N TRP A 34 6.79 -11.24 -3.35
CA TRP A 34 8.19 -11.32 -3.75
C TRP A 34 9.17 -10.81 -2.67
N ARG A 35 8.63 -10.25 -1.58
CA ARG A 35 9.40 -9.83 -0.38
C ARG A 35 10.58 -8.91 -0.72
N VAL A 36 10.36 -7.98 -1.64
CA VAL A 36 11.35 -6.98 -2.07
C VAL A 36 10.86 -5.56 -1.76
N SER A 37 11.76 -4.77 -1.19
CA SER A 37 11.57 -3.38 -0.81
C SER A 37 12.91 -2.69 -0.73
N PHE A 38 12.90 -1.36 -0.78
CA PHE A 38 14.12 -0.57 -0.64
C PHE A 38 13.89 0.59 0.33
N VAL A 39 14.99 1.17 0.80
CA VAL A 39 15.02 2.32 1.70
C VAL A 39 15.80 3.46 1.05
N VAL A 40 15.36 4.69 1.26
CA VAL A 40 16.10 5.90 0.88
C VAL A 40 16.07 6.91 2.03
N GLY A 41 17.08 7.76 2.15
CA GLY A 41 17.17 8.74 3.24
C GLY A 41 18.59 8.96 3.75
N ASN A 42 18.73 9.28 5.04
CA ASN A 42 20.02 9.63 5.65
C ASN A 42 21.05 8.46 5.54
N PRO A 43 22.25 8.69 4.96
CA PRO A 43 23.26 7.66 4.75
C PRO A 43 23.81 7.04 6.04
N LYS A 44 23.96 7.83 7.12
CA LYS A 44 24.41 7.32 8.44
C LYS A 44 23.40 6.32 9.01
N ARG A 45 22.10 6.62 8.90
CA ARG A 45 21.02 5.74 9.39
C ARG A 45 20.83 4.50 8.51
N ILE A 46 21.00 4.63 7.20
CA ILE A 46 20.99 3.49 6.29
C ILE A 46 22.18 2.57 6.59
N LYS A 47 23.36 3.13 6.87
CA LYS A 47 24.55 2.34 7.21
C LYS A 47 24.36 1.53 8.51
N SER A 48 23.79 2.12 9.55
CA SER A 48 23.50 1.39 10.79
C SER A 48 22.48 0.27 10.56
N MET A 49 21.43 0.51 9.75
CA MET A 49 20.46 -0.52 9.40
C MET A 49 21.09 -1.64 8.56
N TYR A 50 21.99 -1.31 7.63
CA TYR A 50 22.72 -2.29 6.83
C TYR A 50 23.56 -3.23 7.70
N GLN A 51 24.25 -2.70 8.72
CA GLN A 51 25.02 -3.52 9.66
C GLN A 51 24.15 -4.55 10.41
N VAL A 52 22.95 -4.16 10.82
CA VAL A 52 22.01 -5.11 11.44
C VAL A 52 21.55 -6.14 10.40
N LYS A 53 21.19 -5.68 9.19
CA LYS A 53 20.69 -6.54 8.12
C LYS A 53 21.67 -7.66 7.76
N THR A 54 22.96 -7.35 7.65
CA THR A 54 23.99 -8.36 7.31
C THR A 54 24.12 -9.47 8.34
N ASN A 55 23.65 -9.25 9.58
CA ASN A 55 23.63 -10.27 10.63
C ASN A 55 22.30 -11.05 10.70
N VAL A 56 21.25 -10.58 10.01
CA VAL A 56 19.90 -11.17 10.04
C VAL A 56 19.62 -11.99 8.78
N ASP A 57 20.08 -11.52 7.61
CA ASP A 57 19.84 -12.20 6.34
C ASP A 57 20.95 -11.92 5.30
N SER A 58 21.03 -12.77 4.28
CA SER A 58 22.03 -12.69 3.20
C SER A 58 21.61 -11.80 2.03
N GLY A 59 20.55 -11.02 2.18
CA GLY A 59 20.00 -10.15 1.14
C GLY A 59 18.89 -10.79 0.30
N VAL A 60 18.34 -9.99 -0.62
CA VAL A 60 17.27 -10.42 -1.54
C VAL A 60 17.87 -11.23 -2.68
N PHE A 61 17.20 -12.30 -3.10
CA PHE A 61 17.65 -13.13 -4.22
C PHE A 61 17.87 -12.29 -5.50
N LYS A 62 19.02 -12.50 -6.17
CA LYS A 62 19.46 -11.65 -7.30
C LYS A 62 18.47 -11.62 -8.47
N ALA A 63 17.79 -12.72 -8.75
CA ALA A 63 16.76 -12.74 -9.80
C ALA A 63 15.57 -11.83 -9.45
N ILE A 64 15.16 -11.81 -8.17
CA ILE A 64 14.10 -10.91 -7.69
C ILE A 64 14.55 -9.45 -7.81
N GLN A 65 15.81 -9.14 -7.52
CA GLN A 65 16.35 -7.79 -7.71
C GLN A 65 16.29 -7.35 -9.17
N LYS A 66 16.65 -8.23 -10.13
CA LYS A 66 16.56 -7.92 -11.57
C LYS A 66 15.13 -7.64 -12.01
N VAL A 67 14.18 -8.49 -11.58
CA VAL A 67 12.75 -8.29 -11.88
C VAL A 67 12.22 -7.01 -11.22
N ALA A 68 12.69 -6.67 -10.02
CA ALA A 68 12.30 -5.44 -9.35
C ALA A 68 12.79 -4.18 -10.09
N ILE A 69 14.00 -4.22 -10.68
CA ILE A 69 14.52 -3.14 -11.52
C ILE A 69 13.61 -2.94 -12.74
N GLU A 70 13.29 -4.03 -13.44
CA GLU A 70 12.38 -4.00 -14.60
C GLU A 70 10.99 -3.49 -14.21
N ALA A 71 10.48 -3.91 -13.04
CA ALA A 71 9.19 -3.44 -12.55
C ALA A 71 9.16 -1.92 -12.32
N PHE A 72 10.27 -1.31 -11.91
CA PHE A 72 10.35 0.15 -11.77
C PHE A 72 10.36 0.89 -13.10
N ASP A 73 10.76 0.24 -14.19
CA ASP A 73 10.82 0.83 -15.53
C ASP A 73 9.49 0.72 -16.30
N ILE A 74 8.38 0.49 -15.59
CA ILE A 74 7.04 0.47 -16.17
C ILE A 74 6.72 1.81 -16.82
N LYS A 75 6.26 1.76 -18.08
CA LYS A 75 5.84 2.94 -18.85
C LYS A 75 4.68 3.66 -18.16
N GLU A 76 4.68 4.98 -18.20
CA GLU A 76 3.67 5.83 -17.53
C GLU A 76 2.22 5.46 -17.94
N GLU A 77 2.01 5.06 -19.19
CA GLU A 77 0.71 4.62 -19.70
C GLU A 77 0.21 3.34 -19.02
N GLN A 78 1.07 2.34 -18.87
CA GLN A 78 0.74 1.11 -18.17
C GLN A 78 0.44 1.39 -16.70
N PHE A 79 1.23 2.27 -16.07
CA PHE A 79 0.98 2.71 -14.69
C PHE A 79 -0.39 3.38 -14.54
N LYS A 80 -0.78 4.27 -15.48
CA LYS A 80 -2.11 4.91 -15.48
C LYS A 80 -3.24 3.88 -15.58
N LEU A 81 -3.10 2.85 -16.42
CA LEU A 81 -4.09 1.79 -16.54
C LEU A 81 -4.25 1.00 -15.22
N PHE A 82 -3.15 0.69 -14.54
CA PHE A 82 -3.22 0.05 -13.22
C PHE A 82 -3.95 0.92 -12.20
N VAL A 83 -3.61 2.20 -12.12
CA VAL A 83 -4.27 3.16 -11.22
C VAL A 83 -5.77 3.23 -11.52
N LEU A 84 -6.15 3.36 -12.79
CA LEU A 84 -7.56 3.42 -13.21
C LEU A 84 -8.32 2.15 -12.83
N ARG A 85 -7.72 0.96 -12.99
CA ARG A 85 -8.35 -0.30 -12.59
C ARG A 85 -8.67 -0.34 -11.09
N TYR A 86 -7.73 0.07 -10.24
CA TYR A 86 -7.95 0.10 -8.80
C TYR A 86 -8.93 1.21 -8.38
N GLN A 87 -8.91 2.35 -9.06
CA GLN A 87 -9.91 3.41 -8.88
C GLN A 87 -11.31 2.93 -9.21
N ASN A 88 -11.50 2.29 -10.37
CA ASN A 88 -12.80 1.75 -10.77
C ASN A 88 -13.33 0.72 -9.76
N SER A 89 -12.48 -0.23 -9.33
CA SER A 89 -12.88 -1.22 -8.32
C SER A 89 -13.26 -0.55 -6.99
N ARG A 90 -12.50 0.46 -6.56
CA ARG A 90 -12.80 1.23 -5.35
C ARG A 90 -14.13 1.95 -5.50
N ASP A 91 -14.36 2.65 -6.62
CA ASP A 91 -15.55 3.48 -6.83
C ASP A 91 -16.82 2.62 -6.89
N VAL A 92 -16.77 1.45 -7.54
CA VAL A 92 -17.87 0.48 -7.54
C VAL A 92 -18.19 0.00 -6.12
N ILE A 93 -17.19 -0.42 -5.35
CA ILE A 93 -17.41 -0.90 -3.97
C ILE A 93 -17.89 0.24 -3.07
N TYR A 94 -17.36 1.45 -3.25
CA TYR A 94 -17.72 2.61 -2.47
C TYR A 94 -19.19 3.00 -2.72
N HIS A 95 -19.58 3.20 -3.98
CA HIS A 95 -20.93 3.62 -4.33
C HIS A 95 -21.99 2.54 -4.08
N ARG A 96 -21.65 1.25 -4.24
CA ARG A 96 -22.60 0.15 -3.98
C ARG A 96 -22.64 -0.31 -2.53
N GLY A 97 -21.48 -0.33 -1.86
CA GLY A 97 -21.31 -0.86 -0.51
C GLY A 97 -21.59 0.16 0.60
N THR A 98 -21.46 1.46 0.32
CA THR A 98 -21.84 2.52 1.27
C THR A 98 -23.05 3.27 0.75
N ARG A 99 -24.24 3.03 1.32
CA ARG A 99 -25.42 3.91 1.14
C ARG A 99 -25.27 5.25 1.89
N SER A 100 -24.13 5.46 2.55
CA SER A 100 -23.83 6.65 3.35
C SER A 100 -23.49 7.83 2.43
N LYS A 101 -24.27 8.91 2.55
CA LYS A 101 -24.06 10.20 1.87
C LYS A 101 -22.86 11.01 2.39
N HIS A 102 -22.03 10.46 3.28
CA HIS A 102 -21.17 11.26 4.16
C HIS A 102 -19.66 11.02 4.12
N THR A 103 -19.09 10.39 3.09
CA THR A 103 -17.62 10.36 2.97
C THR A 103 -17.15 10.78 1.58
N LYS A 104 -15.98 11.41 1.50
CA LYS A 104 -15.26 11.51 0.23
C LYS A 104 -14.60 10.16 0.00
N CYS A 105 -14.72 9.60 -1.21
CA CYS A 105 -14.04 8.36 -1.55
C CYS A 105 -12.52 8.55 -1.32
N PRO A 106 -11.85 7.70 -0.53
CA PRO A 106 -10.45 7.90 -0.21
C PRO A 106 -9.57 7.78 -1.46
N ASN A 107 -8.71 8.77 -1.68
CA ASN A 107 -7.91 8.89 -2.91
C ASN A 107 -6.91 7.75 -3.13
N LEU A 108 -6.52 7.00 -2.09
CA LEU A 108 -5.33 6.13 -2.16
C LEU A 108 -5.50 4.70 -1.62
N LEU A 109 -6.62 4.34 -1.01
CA LEU A 109 -6.76 3.01 -0.41
C LEU A 109 -7.51 2.04 -1.32
N CYS A 110 -6.90 0.87 -1.53
CA CYS A 110 -7.57 -0.31 -2.07
C CYS A 110 -8.47 -1.01 -1.03
N THR A 111 -8.65 -0.40 0.14
CA THR A 111 -9.45 -0.91 1.25
C THR A 111 -10.44 0.17 1.63
N LEU A 112 -11.72 -0.20 1.67
CA LEU A 112 -12.78 0.65 2.16
C LEU A 112 -13.19 0.11 3.53
N GLY A 113 -13.19 0.98 4.54
CA GLY A 113 -13.76 0.67 5.85
C GLY A 113 -15.18 1.23 5.91
N PRO A 114 -16.21 0.49 5.45
CA PRO A 114 -17.58 0.93 5.65
C PRO A 114 -17.87 0.99 7.16
N PRO A 115 -18.68 1.96 7.62
CA PRO A 115 -19.08 2.01 9.01
C PRO A 115 -19.86 0.75 9.38
N VAL A 116 -19.58 0.20 10.57
CA VAL A 116 -20.32 -0.94 11.12
C VAL A 116 -21.75 -0.50 11.45
N SER A 117 -22.73 -1.38 11.20
CA SER A 117 -24.13 -1.09 11.56
C SER A 117 -24.28 -0.89 13.07
N LYS A 118 -25.14 0.06 13.47
CA LYS A 118 -25.40 0.35 14.90
C LYS A 118 -25.77 -0.94 15.65
N GLY A 119 -25.08 -1.21 16.75
CA GLY A 119 -25.33 -2.38 17.60
C GLY A 119 -24.43 -3.60 17.34
N TYR A 120 -23.51 -3.54 16.36
CA TYR A 120 -22.49 -4.58 16.15
C TYR A 120 -21.09 -4.05 16.43
N THR A 121 -20.24 -4.90 17.02
CA THR A 121 -18.79 -4.72 16.96
C THR A 121 -18.26 -5.08 15.57
N SER A 122 -17.05 -4.63 15.23
CA SER A 122 -16.39 -4.97 13.95
C SER A 122 -16.30 -6.48 13.73
N THR A 123 -15.92 -7.24 14.76
CA THR A 123 -15.76 -8.69 14.72
C THR A 123 -17.09 -9.42 14.57
N GLU A 124 -18.13 -8.99 15.29
CA GLU A 124 -19.46 -9.60 15.17
C GLU A 124 -20.03 -9.35 13.77
N PHE A 125 -19.81 -8.15 13.21
CA PHE A 125 -20.26 -7.81 11.88
C PHE A 125 -19.53 -8.62 10.79
N THR A 126 -18.20 -8.80 10.91
CA THR A 126 -17.45 -9.62 9.96
C THR A 126 -17.85 -11.09 10.02
N ASN A 127 -18.06 -11.64 11.22
CA ASN A 127 -18.55 -13.00 11.40
C ASN A 127 -19.97 -13.18 10.84
N PHE A 128 -20.85 -12.19 11.03
CA PHE A 128 -22.18 -12.18 10.43
C PHE A 128 -22.12 -12.23 8.90
N LEU A 129 -21.31 -11.36 8.28
CA LEU A 129 -21.14 -11.34 6.83
C LEU A 129 -20.51 -12.62 6.29
N LEU A 130 -19.55 -13.19 7.02
CA LEU A 130 -18.93 -14.45 6.65
C LEU A 130 -19.95 -15.59 6.65
N ASN A 131 -20.72 -15.71 7.74
CA ASN A 131 -21.66 -16.82 7.92
C ASN A 131 -22.91 -16.71 7.04
N LYS A 132 -23.39 -15.49 6.76
CA LYS A 132 -24.64 -15.28 6.00
C LYS A 132 -24.42 -15.03 4.52
N CYS A 133 -23.33 -14.37 4.15
CA CYS A 133 -23.09 -13.95 2.76
C CYS A 133 -21.90 -14.65 2.12
N ALA A 134 -21.19 -15.53 2.85
CA ALA A 134 -19.92 -16.13 2.43
C ALA A 134 -18.87 -15.07 2.02
N THR A 135 -18.95 -13.87 2.59
CA THR A 135 -18.08 -12.75 2.26
C THR A 135 -17.17 -12.43 3.42
N TYR A 136 -15.85 -12.44 3.18
CA TYR A 136 -14.87 -12.07 4.18
C TYR A 136 -14.53 -10.58 4.08
N TYR A 137 -14.73 -9.83 5.17
CA TYR A 137 -14.30 -8.44 5.29
C TYR A 137 -13.23 -8.32 6.37
N LEU A 138 -12.15 -7.62 6.05
CA LEU A 138 -11.13 -7.24 7.04
C LEU A 138 -11.46 -5.84 7.54
N VAL A 139 -12.00 -5.74 8.75
CA VAL A 139 -12.15 -4.45 9.43
C VAL A 139 -10.86 -4.20 10.19
N MET A 140 -10.07 -3.22 9.76
CA MET A 140 -8.94 -2.75 10.55
C MET A 140 -9.51 -1.93 11.71
N VAL A 141 -9.41 -2.49 12.91
CA VAL A 141 -9.74 -1.82 14.18
C VAL A 141 -8.74 -0.70 14.46
#